data_AF-T0TFS0-F1
#
_entry.id   AF-T0TFS0-F1
#
_cell.length_a   1.000
_cell.length_b   1.000
_cell.length_c   1.000
_cell.angle_alpha   90.00
_cell.angle_beta   90.00
_cell.angle_gamma   90.00
#
_symmetry.space_group_name_H-M   'P 1'
#
loop_
_entity.id
_entity.type
_entity.pdbx_description
1 polymer ?
#
loop_
_entity_poly.entity_id
_entity_poly.type
_entity_poly.pdbx_seq_one_letter_code
_entity_poly.pdbx_strand_id
1 'polypeptide(L)'
;MILTVLVIGAALVYLVKNYQKSLWLVLSLVLIISGGIGNFIDRVHLGYVVDMVQLDFIDFAIFNVADSYLTVGVLLLILILWKEENGSHHKRGG
;
A
#
# COMPACT_ATOMS: atom_id res chain seq x y z
N MET A 1 10.91 -5.84 -9.99
CA MET A 1 11.74 -5.71 -8.76
C MET A 1 12.11 -4.27 -8.46
N ILE A 2 12.66 -3.51 -9.42
CA ILE A 2 13.03 -2.08 -9.21
C ILE A 2 11.84 -1.26 -8.68
N LEU A 3 10.68 -1.37 -9.32
CA LEU A 3 9.46 -0.66 -8.88
C LEU A 3 9.08 -1.01 -7.43
N THR A 4 9.10 -2.29 -7.06
CA THR A 4 8.76 -2.76 -5.71
C THR A 4 9.70 -2.15 -4.66
N VAL A 5 11.00 -2.11 -4.93
CA VAL A 5 11.99 -1.51 -4.03
C VAL A 5 11.79 0.01 -3.91
N LEU A 6 11.51 0.70 -5.02
CA LEU A 6 11.23 2.13 -5.01
C LEU A 6 9.98 2.47 -4.19
N VAL A 7 8.90 1.70 -4.37
CA VAL A 7 7.65 1.91 -3.63
C VAL A 7 7.85 1.67 -2.14
N ILE A 8 8.53 0.59 -1.74
CA ILE A 8 8.84 0.31 -0.34
C ILE A 8 9.71 1.43 0.25
N GLY A 9 10.77 1.85 -0.46
CA GLY A 9 11.66 2.91 -0.02
C GLY A 9 10.93 4.25 0.16
N ALA A 10 10.10 4.63 -0.81
CA ALA A 10 9.29 5.84 -0.72
C ALA A 10 8.27 5.77 0.44
N ALA A 11 7.58 4.64 0.60
CA ALA A 11 6.63 4.43 1.69
C ALA A 11 7.30 4.48 3.06
N LEU A 12 8.50 3.90 3.21
CA LEU A 12 9.29 3.96 4.44
C LEU A 12 9.74 5.39 4.77
N VAL A 13 10.27 6.13 3.79
CA VAL A 13 10.67 7.53 3.99
C VAL A 13 9.46 8.37 4.38
N TYR A 14 8.32 8.17 3.72
CA TYR A 14 7.09 8.88 4.01
C TYR A 14 6.54 8.53 5.40
N LEU A 15 6.61 7.26 5.81
CA LEU A 15 6.23 6.78 7.14
C LEU A 15 7.07 7.45 8.22
N VAL A 16 8.39 7.39 8.12
CA VAL A 16 9.30 7.99 9.12
C VAL A 16 9.06 9.49 9.27
N LYS A 17 8.76 10.19 8.17
CA LYS A 17 8.46 11.64 8.21
C LYS A 17 7.10 11.97 8.81
N ASN A 18 6.10 11.09 8.69
CA ASN A 18 4.70 11.42 9.00
C ASN A 18 4.04 10.51 10.05
N TYR A 19 4.80 9.64 10.73
CA TYR A 19 4.23 8.63 11.63
C TYR A 19 3.39 9.23 12.77
N GLN A 20 3.66 10.46 13.20
CA GLN A 20 2.91 11.13 14.26
C GLN A 20 1.58 11.76 13.80
N LYS A 21 1.33 11.86 12.48
CA LYS A 21 0.14 12.56 11.97
C LYS A 21 -1.15 11.80 12.25
N SER A 22 -1.16 10.49 12.05
CA SER A 22 -2.38 9.68 12.13
C SER A 22 -2.04 8.19 12.18
N LEU A 23 -2.69 7.47 13.10
CA LEU A 23 -2.64 6.00 13.15
C LEU A 23 -3.07 5.38 11.82
N TRP A 24 -4.09 5.93 11.17
CA TRP A 24 -4.61 5.42 9.90
C TRP A 24 -3.58 5.57 8.77
N LEU A 25 -2.81 6.66 8.78
CA LEU A 25 -1.72 6.87 7.82
C LEU A 25 -0.62 5.84 8.04
N VAL A 26 -0.22 5.61 9.29
CA VAL A 26 0.75 4.56 9.64
C VAL A 26 0.27 3.19 9.16
N LEU A 27 -0.98 2.82 9.45
CA LEU A 27 -1.57 1.54 9.03
C LEU A 27 -1.54 1.39 7.50
N SER A 28 -1.93 2.42 6.75
CA SER A 28 -1.91 2.38 5.28
C SER A 28 -0.50 2.12 4.72
N LEU A 29 0.52 2.77 5.29
CA LEU A 29 1.91 2.62 4.86
C LEU A 29 2.50 1.28 5.25
N VAL A 30 2.18 0.78 6.45
CA VAL A 30 2.61 -0.57 6.90
C VAL A 30 2.02 -1.65 5.98
N LEU A 31 0.76 -1.51 5.54
CA LEU A 31 0.15 -2.41 4.57
C LEU A 31 0.90 -2.39 3.22
N ILE A 32 1.22 -1.20 2.70
CA ILE A 32 1.97 -1.05 1.45
C ILE A 32 3.37 -1.67 1.57
N ILE A 33 4.07 -1.40 2.67
CA ILE A 33 5.44 -1.89 2.93
C ILE A 33 5.42 -3.43 3.07
N SER A 34 4.52 -3.98 3.89
CA SER A 34 4.42 -5.43 4.11
C SER A 34 4.05 -6.19 2.84
N GLY A 35 3.08 -5.69 2.05
CA GLY A 35 2.75 -6.27 0.74
C GLY A 35 3.92 -6.21 -0.24
N GLY A 36 4.61 -5.06 -0.31
CA GLY A 36 5.82 -4.94 -1.11
C GLY A 36 6.92 -5.92 -0.71
N ILE A 37 7.16 -6.08 0.60
CA ILE A 37 8.17 -7.00 1.15
C ILE A 37 7.80 -8.45 0.82
N GLY A 38 6.54 -8.88 0.99
CA GLY A 38 6.10 -10.23 0.62
C GLY A 38 6.39 -10.55 -0.85
N ASN A 39 5.96 -9.65 -1.74
CA ASN A 39 6.22 -9.75 -3.18
C ASN A 39 7.71 -9.68 -3.56
N PHE A 40 8.56 -9.13 -2.69
CA PHE A 40 10.01 -9.12 -2.89
C PHE A 40 10.65 -10.42 -2.41
N ILE A 41 10.24 -10.93 -1.25
CA ILE A 41 10.69 -12.20 -0.67
C ILE A 41 10.42 -13.35 -1.63
N ASP A 42 9.20 -13.44 -2.19
CA ASP A 42 8.84 -14.48 -3.15
C ASP A 42 9.79 -14.47 -4.35
N ARG A 43 10.03 -13.29 -4.92
CA ARG A 43 10.92 -13.15 -6.09
C ARG A 43 12.38 -13.47 -5.78
N VAL A 44 12.86 -13.18 -4.57
CA VAL A 44 14.25 -13.50 -4.18
C VAL A 44 14.44 -14.99 -3.89
N HIS A 45 13.45 -15.64 -3.26
CA HIS A 45 13.57 -17.06 -2.89
C HIS A 45 13.19 -18.01 -4.03
N LEU A 46 12.17 -17.65 -4.81
CA LEU A 46 11.56 -18.53 -5.81
C LEU A 46 11.86 -18.09 -7.25
N GLY A 47 12.29 -16.84 -7.46
CA GLY A 47 12.49 -16.25 -8.79
C GLY A 47 11.20 -15.70 -9.44
N TYR A 48 10.04 -15.94 -8.84
CA TYR A 48 8.72 -15.48 -9.29
C TYR A 48 7.80 -15.19 -8.10
N VAL A 49 6.62 -14.62 -8.36
CA VAL A 49 5.59 -14.36 -7.34
C VAL A 49 4.61 -15.52 -7.33
N VAL A 50 4.22 -16.00 -6.14
CA VAL A 50 3.25 -17.09 -6.02
C VAL A 50 1.84 -16.51 -6.06
N ASP A 51 1.10 -16.85 -7.11
CA ASP A 51 -0.32 -16.52 -7.21
C ASP A 51 -1.13 -17.54 -6.39
N MET A 52 -1.94 -17.07 -5.44
CA MET A 52 -2.60 -17.94 -4.45
C MET A 52 -4.12 -18.02 -4.61
N VAL A 53 -4.76 -16.92 -5.03
CA VAL A 53 -6.21 -16.79 -5.04
C VAL A 53 -6.70 -16.64 -6.47
N GLN A 54 -7.42 -17.66 -6.94
CA GLN A 54 -8.14 -17.67 -8.22
C GLN A 54 -9.64 -17.67 -7.93
N LEU A 55 -10.39 -16.76 -8.55
CA LEU A 55 -11.84 -16.70 -8.42
C LEU A 55 -12.47 -17.36 -9.66
N ASP A 56 -12.96 -18.59 -9.55
CA ASP A 56 -13.48 -19.33 -10.72
C ASP A 56 -14.86 -18.84 -11.21
N PHE A 57 -15.52 -17.96 -10.45
CA PHE A 57 -16.87 -17.46 -10.73
C PHE A 57 -16.89 -16.06 -11.36
N ILE A 58 -15.75 -15.36 -11.40
CA ILE A 58 -15.57 -14.05 -12.04
C ILE A 58 -14.22 -14.07 -12.75
N ASP A 59 -14.14 -13.54 -13.97
CA ASP A 59 -12.90 -13.43 -14.73
C ASP A 59 -11.99 -12.33 -14.13
N PHE A 60 -11.44 -12.61 -12.95
CA PHE A 60 -10.57 -11.73 -12.18
C PHE A 60 -9.15 -12.24 -12.20
N ALA A 61 -8.18 -11.32 -12.27
CA ALA A 61 -6.76 -11.68 -12.25
C ALA A 61 -6.42 -12.48 -10.99
N ILE A 62 -5.67 -13.56 -11.15
CA ILE A 62 -5.17 -14.35 -10.03
C ILE A 62 -4.26 -13.43 -9.19
N PHE A 63 -4.51 -13.38 -7.89
CA PHE A 63 -3.80 -12.47 -7.00
C PHE A 63 -3.25 -13.20 -5.79
N ASN A 64 -2.29 -12.56 -5.12
CA ASN A 64 -1.73 -13.07 -3.88
C ASN A 64 -2.09 -12.17 -2.68
N VAL A 65 -1.71 -12.63 -1.49
CA VAL A 65 -1.96 -11.88 -0.25
C VAL A 65 -1.22 -10.54 -0.23
N ALA A 66 -0.03 -10.47 -0.82
CA ALA A 66 0.76 -9.25 -0.92
C ALA A 66 0.06 -8.17 -1.78
N ASP A 67 -0.60 -8.56 -2.86
CA ASP A 67 -1.37 -7.68 -3.74
C ASP A 67 -2.63 -7.16 -3.04
N SER A 68 -3.24 -8.00 -2.18
CA SER A 68 -4.34 -7.58 -1.32
C SER A 68 -3.89 -6.49 -0.33
N TYR A 69 -2.73 -6.66 0.30
CA TYR A 69 -2.17 -5.65 1.22
C TYR A 69 -1.83 -4.35 0.50
N LEU A 70 -1.24 -4.43 -0.70
CA LEU A 70 -0.96 -3.27 -1.54
C LEU A 70 -2.25 -2.54 -1.91
N THR A 71 -3.27 -3.25 -2.37
CA THR A 71 -4.55 -2.68 -2.81
C THR A 71 -5.25 -1.96 -1.65
N VAL A 72 -5.40 -2.64 -0.51
CA VAL A 72 -6.06 -2.07 0.67
C VAL A 72 -5.26 -0.90 1.24
N GLY A 73 -3.93 -1.03 1.31
CA GLY A 73 -3.05 0.03 1.81
C GLY A 73 -3.10 1.30 0.94
N VAL A 74 -3.06 1.16 -0.38
CA VAL A 74 -3.17 2.29 -1.31
C VAL A 74 -4.53 2.95 -1.24
N LEU A 75 -5.63 2.17 -1.22
CA LEU A 75 -6.98 2.72 -1.06
C LEU A 75 -7.13 3.52 0.23
N LEU A 76 -6.65 2.98 1.36
CA LEU A 76 -6.64 3.69 2.64
C LEU A 76 -5.84 4.99 2.57
N LEU A 77 -4.64 4.96 1.98
CA LEU A 77 -3.79 6.14 1.85
C LEU A 77 -4.48 7.24 1.04
N ILE A 78 -5.09 6.89 -0.10
CA ILE A 78 -5.83 7.85 -0.94
C ILE A 78 -6.97 8.49 -0.16
N LEU A 79 -7.77 7.70 0.56
CA LEU A 79 -8.89 8.21 1.37
C LEU A 79 -8.41 9.18 2.47
N ILE A 80 -7.28 8.88 3.11
CA ILE A 80 -6.70 9.73 4.16
C ILE A 80 -6.22 11.06 3.58
N LEU A 81 -5.47 11.02 2.47
CA LEU A 81 -4.96 12.23 1.82
C LEU A 81 -6.10 13.12 1.33
N TRP A 82 -7.14 12.53 0.73
CA TRP A 82 -8.31 13.26 0.29
C TRP A 82 -9.07 13.92 1.45
N LYS A 83 -9.17 13.24 2.60
CA LYS A 83 -9.76 13.82 3.82
C LYS A 83 -8.93 14.98 4.37
N GLU A 84 -7.60 14.88 4.35
CA GLU A 84 -6.68 15.94 4.84
C GLU A 84 -6.75 17.20 3.93
N GLU A 85 -6.89 17.00 2.61
CA GLU A 85 -7.10 18.08 1.63
C GLU A 85 -8.43 18.82 1.88
N ASN A 86 -9.54 18.10 1.96
CA ASN A 86 -10.88 18.68 2.17
C ASN A 86 -10.98 19.45 3.51
N GLY A 87 -10.35 18.91 4.57
CA GLY A 87 -10.29 19.60 5.87
C GLY A 87 -9.46 20.88 5.85
N SER A 88 -8.45 20.95 4.97
CA SER A 88 -7.59 22.14 4.83
C SER A 88 -8.27 23.27 4.05
N HIS A 89 -9.12 22.94 3.07
CA HIS A 89 -9.91 23.93 2.32
C HIS A 89 -10.94 24.65 3.20
N HIS A 90 -11.57 23.93 4.14
CA HIS A 90 -12.56 24.54 5.05
C HIS A 90 -11.93 25.56 6.03
N LYS A 91 -10.65 25.40 6.41
CA LYS A 91 -9.94 26.33 7.30
C LYS A 91 -9.43 27.60 6.63
N ARG A 92 -9.41 27.67 5.29
CA ARG A 92 -8.92 28.85 4.54
C ARG A 92 -10.03 29.78 4.05
N GLY A 93 -11.30 29.35 4.13
CA GLY A 93 -12.46 30.07 3.59
C GLY A 93 -13.36 30.74 4.64
N GLY A 94 -12.97 30.77 5.92
CA GLY A 94 -13.69 31.46 7.00
C GLY A 94 -12.76 32.41 7.72
#